data_AF-A0A1M6IZB7-F1
#
_entry.id   AF-A0A1M6IZB7-F1
#
_cell.length_a   1.000
_cell.length_b   1.000
_cell.length_c   1.000
_cell.angle_alpha   90.00
_cell.angle_beta   90.00
_cell.angle_gamma   90.00
#
_symmetry.space_group_name_H-M   'P 1'
#
loop_
_entity.id
_entity.type
_entity.pdbx_description
1 polymer ?
#
loop_
_entity_poly.entity_id
_entity_poly.type
_entity_poly.pdbx_seq_one_letter_code
_entity_poly.pdbx_strand_id
1 'polypeptide(L)'
;MNEVNYNFPQIQKVKELIKNTKNKRMYQRYHVVFLHLLGHTNKDIANIVDLCQHTVGAYVNTYKAKGIEGLVMGKSTGAPRFLIAEQEKKLIEVITTKTPDEVVIPNRKNWDSVIACQWIKSNFGVEYSARGMLDVLRRLNLSYTRPTYTLAKLTPKNKRS
;
A
#
# COMPACT_ATOMS: atom_id res chain seq x y z
N MET A 1 4.03 17.77 -42.23
CA MET A 1 4.24 16.43 -41.64
C MET A 1 5.61 16.45 -41.00
N ASN A 2 5.70 16.33 -39.67
CA ASN A 2 7.00 16.25 -39.01
C ASN A 2 7.52 14.81 -39.18
N GLU A 3 8.70 14.66 -39.79
CA GLU A 3 9.38 13.36 -39.83
C GLU A 3 9.69 12.90 -38.41
N VAL A 4 9.04 11.82 -38.00
CA VAL A 4 9.28 11.21 -36.70
C VAL A 4 10.61 10.48 -36.78
N ASN A 5 11.64 11.02 -36.15
CA ASN A 5 12.95 10.37 -36.10
C ASN A 5 12.92 9.21 -35.10
N TYR A 6 12.76 7.99 -35.61
CA TYR A 6 12.72 6.76 -34.81
C TYR A 6 14.05 6.41 -34.11
N ASN A 7 15.13 7.13 -34.40
CA ASN A 7 16.47 6.84 -33.89
C ASN A 7 16.80 7.50 -32.55
N PHE A 8 15.82 8.14 -31.91
CA PHE A 8 16.02 8.74 -30.61
C PHE A 8 16.23 7.67 -29.51
N PRO A 9 17.27 7.80 -28.64
CA PRO A 9 17.57 6.84 -27.58
C PRO A 9 16.38 6.56 -26.65
N GLN A 10 15.54 7.57 -26.38
CA GLN A 10 14.34 7.42 -25.56
C GLN A 10 13.28 6.51 -26.20
N ILE A 11 13.13 6.55 -27.53
CA ILE A 11 12.18 5.71 -28.26
C ILE A 11 12.61 4.25 -28.19
N GLN A 12 13.91 3.98 -28.40
CA GLN A 12 14.47 2.63 -28.29
C GLN A 12 14.30 2.06 -26.88
N LYS A 13 14.60 2.86 -25.84
CA LYS A 13 14.43 2.45 -24.45
C LYS A 13 12.98 2.10 -24.12
N VAL A 14 12.01 2.90 -24.55
CA VAL A 14 10.58 2.60 -24.33
C VAL A 14 10.16 1.35 -25.11
N LYS A 15 10.66 1.16 -26.34
CA LYS A 15 10.39 -0.03 -27.17
C LYS A 15 10.87 -1.32 -26.52
N GLU A 16 12.06 -1.31 -25.92
CA GLU A 16 12.58 -2.45 -25.15
C GLU A 16 11.71 -2.77 -23.93
N LEU A 17 11.25 -1.74 -23.21
CA LEU A 17 10.38 -1.91 -22.04
C LEU A 17 9.01 -2.49 -22.42
N ILE A 18 8.44 -2.08 -23.55
CA ILE A 18 7.22 -2.66 -24.10
C ILE A 18 7.42 -4.16 -24.37
N LYS A 19 8.53 -4.54 -25.01
CA LYS A 19 8.85 -5.94 -25.36
C LYS A 19 9.04 -6.83 -24.12
N ASN A 20 9.69 -6.30 -23.08
CA ASN A 20 10.06 -7.07 -21.89
C ASN A 20 8.96 -7.12 -20.80
N THR A 21 7.92 -6.30 -20.92
CA THR A 21 6.88 -6.16 -19.90
C THR A 21 5.78 -7.21 -20.04
N LYS A 22 5.58 -8.01 -18.98
CA LYS A 22 4.43 -8.92 -18.84
C LYS A 22 3.20 -8.27 -18.19
N ASN A 23 3.38 -7.12 -17.54
CA ASN A 23 2.31 -6.44 -16.82
C ASN A 23 1.48 -5.56 -17.79
N LYS A 24 0.22 -5.93 -18.03
CA LYS A 24 -0.69 -5.21 -18.95
C LYS A 24 -0.81 -3.71 -18.67
N ARG A 25 -0.84 -3.31 -17.39
CA ARG A 25 -0.93 -1.89 -17.00
C ARG A 25 0.34 -1.12 -17.33
N MET A 26 1.50 -1.73 -17.08
CA MET A 26 2.79 -1.12 -17.46
C MET A 26 2.94 -1.05 -18.98
N TYR A 27 2.54 -2.11 -19.70
CA TYR A 27 2.53 -2.12 -21.16
C TYR A 27 1.75 -0.93 -21.71
N GLN A 28 0.53 -0.69 -21.20
CA GLN A 28 -0.31 0.41 -21.66
C GLN A 28 0.32 1.78 -21.38
N ARG A 29 0.94 1.96 -20.20
CA ARG A 29 1.68 3.20 -19.87
C ARG A 29 2.85 3.45 -20.82
N TYR A 30 3.63 2.41 -21.12
CA TYR A 30 4.74 2.54 -22.07
C TYR A 30 4.26 2.78 -23.50
N HIS A 31 3.16 2.14 -23.92
CA HIS A 31 2.56 2.36 -25.23
C HIS A 31 2.11 3.82 -25.41
N VAL A 32 1.46 4.41 -24.40
CA VAL A 32 1.08 5.84 -24.41
C VAL A 32 2.30 6.74 -24.60
N VAL A 33 3.38 6.49 -23.85
CA VAL A 33 4.61 7.29 -23.95
C VAL A 33 5.31 7.08 -25.30
N PHE A 34 5.30 5.85 -25.82
CA PHE A 34 5.84 5.56 -27.14
C PHE A 34 5.13 6.38 -28.22
N LEU A 35 3.79 6.37 -28.26
CA LEU A 35 3.03 7.16 -29.22
C LEU A 35 3.22 8.67 -29.03
N HIS A 36 3.36 9.14 -27.79
CA HIS A 36 3.70 10.54 -27.52
C HIS A 36 5.06 10.93 -28.11
N LEU A 37 6.08 10.08 -27.95
CA LEU A 37 7.40 10.29 -28.52
C LEU A 37 7.40 10.21 -30.06
N LEU A 38 6.45 9.48 -30.65
CA LEU A 38 6.20 9.47 -32.08
C LEU A 38 5.42 10.72 -32.57
N GLY A 39 5.11 11.67 -31.69
CA GLY A 39 4.48 12.94 -32.07
C GLY A 39 2.95 12.89 -32.18
N HIS A 40 2.30 11.80 -31.76
CA HIS A 40 0.84 11.76 -31.70
C HIS A 40 0.29 12.73 -30.65
N THR A 41 -0.87 13.33 -30.93
CA THR A 41 -1.55 14.17 -29.95
C THR A 41 -2.20 13.32 -28.86
N ASN A 42 -2.45 13.89 -27.67
CA ASN A 42 -3.12 13.15 -26.60
C ASN A 42 -4.50 12.63 -27.00
N LYS A 43 -5.20 13.33 -27.93
CA LYS A 43 -6.48 12.91 -28.47
C LYS A 43 -6.33 11.68 -29.37
N ASP A 44 -5.34 11.68 -30.25
CA ASP A 44 -5.08 10.53 -31.13
C ASP A 44 -4.67 9.31 -30.31
N ILE A 45 -3.77 9.51 -29.34
CA ILE A 45 -3.32 8.44 -28.43
C ILE A 45 -4.51 7.84 -27.68
N ALA A 46 -5.39 8.67 -27.12
CA ALA A 46 -6.60 8.23 -26.41
C ALA A 46 -7.45 7.29 -27.28
N ASN A 47 -7.64 7.64 -28.55
CA ASN A 47 -8.37 6.81 -29.51
C ASN A 47 -7.62 5.52 -29.85
N ILE A 48 -6.29 5.56 -29.99
CA ILE A 48 -5.47 4.38 -30.35
C ILE A 48 -5.43 3.35 -29.21
N VAL A 49 -5.27 3.79 -27.96
CA VAL A 49 -5.07 2.89 -26.81
C VAL A 49 -6.35 2.64 -25.98
N ASP A 50 -7.48 3.14 -26.46
CA ASP A 50 -8.79 3.06 -25.81
C ASP A 50 -8.75 3.53 -24.33
N LEU A 51 -8.29 4.77 -24.13
CA LEU A 51 -8.22 5.43 -22.82
C LEU A 51 -8.83 6.83 -22.90
N CYS A 52 -9.29 7.35 -21.76
CA CYS A 52 -9.68 8.75 -21.72
C CYS A 52 -8.45 9.68 -21.87
N GLN A 53 -8.67 10.82 -22.54
CA GLN A 53 -7.61 11.81 -22.81
C GLN A 53 -6.93 12.32 -21.52
N HIS A 54 -7.68 12.38 -20.41
CA HIS A 54 -7.13 12.75 -19.10
C HIS A 54 -6.07 11.74 -18.61
N THR A 55 -6.34 10.44 -18.70
CA THR A 55 -5.37 9.39 -18.31
C THR A 55 -4.13 9.42 -19.21
N VAL A 56 -4.30 9.62 -20.51
CA VAL A 56 -3.18 9.80 -21.44
C VAL A 56 -2.33 11.00 -21.01
N GLY A 57 -2.96 12.14 -20.75
CA GLY A 57 -2.28 13.34 -20.26
C GLY A 57 -1.53 13.10 -18.95
N ALA A 58 -2.12 12.38 -18.00
CA ALA A 58 -1.48 12.04 -16.74
C ALA A 58 -0.21 11.20 -16.95
N TYR A 59 -0.23 10.19 -17.83
CA TYR A 59 0.96 9.38 -18.16
C TYR A 59 2.04 10.20 -18.86
N VAL A 60 1.68 11.02 -19.84
CA VAL A 60 2.61 11.90 -20.55
C VAL A 60 3.25 12.91 -19.59
N ASN A 61 2.47 13.56 -18.72
CA ASN A 61 2.98 14.52 -17.75
C ASN A 61 3.91 13.85 -16.73
N THR A 62 3.55 12.66 -16.26
CA THR A 62 4.40 11.87 -15.34
C THR A 62 5.74 11.53 -16.01
N TYR A 63 5.71 11.12 -17.28
CA TYR A 63 6.91 10.86 -18.07
C TYR A 63 7.76 12.12 -18.26
N LYS A 64 7.16 13.26 -18.62
CA LYS A 64 7.89 14.53 -18.77
C LYS A 64 8.55 14.98 -17.46
N ALA A 65 7.90 14.76 -16.32
CA ALA A 65 8.41 15.19 -15.02
C ALA A 65 9.46 14.27 -14.41
N LYS A 66 9.32 12.95 -14.58
CA LYS A 66 10.11 11.92 -13.85
C LYS A 66 10.75 10.88 -14.75
N GLY A 67 10.65 11.05 -16.07
CA GLY A 67 11.07 10.05 -17.05
C GLY A 67 10.30 8.74 -16.91
N ILE A 68 10.91 7.67 -17.42
CA ILE A 68 10.35 6.31 -17.43
C ILE A 68 10.12 5.78 -16.01
N GLU A 69 11.00 6.13 -15.07
CA GLU A 69 10.92 5.66 -13.68
C GLU A 69 9.63 6.14 -12.99
N GLY A 70 9.13 7.33 -13.38
CA GLY A 70 7.86 7.85 -12.88
C GLY A 70 6.63 7.03 -13.29
N LEU A 71 6.71 6.21 -14.35
CA LEU A 71 5.60 5.40 -14.84
C LEU A 71 5.40 4.12 -14.03
N VAL A 72 6.39 3.73 -13.23
CA VAL A 72 6.34 2.50 -12.42
C VAL A 72 5.18 2.58 -11.44
N MET A 73 4.33 1.56 -11.44
CA MET A 73 3.23 1.47 -10.48
C MET A 73 3.77 1.29 -9.07
N GLY A 74 3.42 2.23 -8.18
CA GLY A 74 3.59 2.04 -6.74
C GLY A 74 2.74 0.88 -6.22
N LYS A 75 3.16 0.30 -5.10
CA LYS A 75 2.35 -0.67 -4.35
C LYS A 75 1.24 0.11 -3.65
N SER A 76 -0.02 -0.28 -3.83
CA SER A 76 -1.10 0.27 -3.01
C SER A 76 -0.78 -0.01 -1.55
N THR A 77 -0.78 1.03 -0.70
CA THR A 77 -0.48 0.94 0.73
C THR A 77 -1.60 0.27 1.53
N GLY A 78 -2.68 -0.14 0.87
CA GLY A 78 -3.89 -0.65 1.52
C GLY A 78 -4.64 0.46 2.24
N ALA A 79 -5.73 0.08 2.93
CA ALA A 79 -6.45 1.00 3.79
C ALA A 79 -5.54 1.45 4.96
N PRO A 80 -5.62 2.72 5.37
CA PRO A 80 -4.88 3.19 6.54
C PRO A 80 -5.31 2.39 7.78
N ARG A 81 -4.37 2.13 8.69
CA ARG A 81 -4.66 1.49 9.97
C ARG A 81 -5.47 2.46 10.83
N PHE A 82 -6.46 1.96 11.59
CA PHE A 82 -7.23 2.83 12.47
C PHE A 82 -6.46 3.23 13.73
N LEU A 83 -5.60 2.35 14.25
CA LEU A 83 -4.66 2.69 15.33
C LEU A 83 -3.34 3.20 14.74
N ILE A 84 -2.85 4.32 15.28
CA ILE A 84 -1.48 4.79 15.05
C ILE A 84 -0.49 3.94 15.86
N ALA A 85 0.80 4.00 15.49
CA ALA A 85 1.84 3.18 16.11
C ALA A 85 1.94 3.36 17.64
N GLU A 86 1.68 4.55 18.16
CA GLU A 86 1.68 4.83 19.60
C GLU A 86 0.51 4.15 20.33
N GLN A 87 -0.68 4.15 19.72
CA GLN A 87 -1.84 3.46 20.25
C GLN A 87 -1.67 1.93 20.21
N GLU A 88 -1.04 1.40 19.16
CA GLU A 88 -0.66 -0.02 19.09
C GLU A 88 0.32 -0.40 20.22
N LYS A 89 1.31 0.44 20.51
CA LYS A 89 2.24 0.21 21.63
C LYS A 89 1.54 0.21 22.98
N LYS A 90 0.67 1.20 23.23
CA LYS A 90 -0.10 1.28 24.48
C LYS A 90 -1.04 0.09 24.66
N LEU A 91 -1.64 -0.40 23.56
CA LEU A 91 -2.44 -1.63 23.58
C LEU A 91 -1.60 -2.85 23.99
N ILE A 92 -0.40 -3.02 23.43
CA ILE A 92 0.52 -4.10 23.83
C ILE A 92 0.88 -4.00 25.30
N GLU A 93 1.25 -2.81 25.77
CA GLU A 93 1.61 -2.57 27.16
C GLU A 93 0.47 -2.96 28.10
N VAL A 94 -0.75 -2.48 27.83
CA VAL A 94 -1.91 -2.74 28.70
C VAL A 94 -2.30 -4.21 28.72
N ILE A 95 -2.28 -4.89 27.56
CA ILE A 95 -2.59 -6.33 27.49
C ILE A 95 -1.54 -7.18 28.20
N THR A 96 -0.27 -6.75 28.19
CA THR A 96 0.85 -7.51 28.79
C THR A 96 1.03 -7.24 30.28
N THR A 97 0.70 -6.04 30.75
CA THR A 97 0.99 -5.59 32.12
C THR A 97 -0.21 -5.63 33.05
N LYS A 98 -1.45 -5.53 32.52
CA LYS A 98 -2.67 -5.39 33.32
C LYS A 98 -3.68 -6.47 33.01
N THR A 99 -4.49 -6.80 34.00
CA THR A 99 -5.67 -7.66 33.79
C THR A 99 -6.89 -6.83 33.37
N PRO A 100 -7.85 -7.37 32.60
CA PRO A 100 -9.07 -6.64 32.27
C PRO A 100 -9.88 -6.16 33.47
N ASP A 101 -9.76 -6.86 34.60
CA ASP A 101 -10.32 -6.48 35.91
C ASP A 101 -9.88 -5.08 36.36
N GLU A 102 -8.63 -4.73 36.10
CA GLU A 102 -8.03 -3.45 36.49
C GLU A 102 -8.40 -2.29 35.57
N VAL A 103 -8.83 -2.56 34.33
CA VAL A 103 -8.91 -1.53 33.28
C VAL A 103 -10.19 -1.50 32.45
N VAL A 104 -11.04 -2.54 32.49
CA VAL A 104 -12.25 -2.61 31.66
C VAL A 104 -13.45 -3.19 32.41
N ILE A 105 -13.39 -4.45 32.88
CA ILE A 105 -14.55 -5.17 33.41
C ILE A 105 -14.18 -5.92 34.70
N PRO A 106 -14.89 -5.66 35.82
CA PRO A 106 -14.72 -6.41 37.06
C PRO A 106 -14.88 -7.93 36.86
N ASN A 107 -14.08 -8.74 37.54
CA ASN A 107 -14.09 -10.22 37.51
C ASN A 107 -13.65 -10.88 36.19
N ARG A 108 -13.06 -10.14 35.23
CA ARG A 108 -12.47 -10.73 34.01
C ARG A 108 -10.95 -10.81 34.12
N LYS A 109 -10.44 -12.04 34.19
CA LYS A 109 -8.99 -12.30 34.35
C LYS A 109 -8.22 -12.38 33.03
N ASN A 110 -8.89 -12.63 31.91
CA ASN A 110 -8.24 -12.84 30.60
C ASN A 110 -8.74 -11.82 29.58
N TRP A 111 -7.80 -11.25 28.81
CA TRP A 111 -8.11 -10.43 27.65
C TRP A 111 -8.81 -11.26 26.57
N ASP A 112 -9.81 -10.69 25.94
CA ASP A 112 -10.42 -11.19 24.71
C ASP A 112 -10.61 -10.04 23.71
N SER A 113 -10.98 -10.37 22.46
CA SER A 113 -11.15 -9.36 21.41
C SER A 113 -12.22 -8.32 21.74
N VAL A 114 -13.25 -8.70 22.49
CA VAL A 114 -14.38 -7.82 22.84
C VAL A 114 -13.95 -6.84 23.93
N ILE A 115 -13.23 -7.32 24.93
CA ILE A 115 -12.63 -6.52 26.00
C ILE A 115 -11.61 -5.53 25.41
N ALA A 116 -10.76 -5.98 24.47
CA ALA A 116 -9.82 -5.10 23.78
C ALA A 116 -10.54 -4.01 22.96
N CYS A 117 -11.63 -4.33 22.27
CA CYS A 117 -12.48 -3.35 21.60
C CYS A 117 -13.02 -2.31 22.57
N GLN A 118 -13.56 -2.73 23.72
CA GLN A 118 -14.12 -1.83 24.72
C GLN A 118 -13.04 -0.90 25.28
N TRP A 119 -11.86 -1.43 25.61
CA TRP A 119 -10.76 -0.61 26.08
C TRP A 119 -10.31 0.43 25.05
N ILE A 120 -10.17 0.05 23.78
CA ILE A 120 -9.78 0.95 22.69
C ILE A 120 -10.84 2.02 22.46
N LYS A 121 -12.12 1.66 22.49
CA LYS A 121 -13.22 2.62 22.36
C LYS A 121 -13.17 3.64 23.50
N SER A 122 -12.99 3.21 24.74
CA SER A 122 -12.94 4.10 25.90
C SER A 122 -11.68 4.98 25.94
N ASN A 123 -10.54 4.51 25.45
CA ASN A 123 -9.27 5.23 25.55
C ASN A 123 -8.93 6.08 24.31
N PHE A 124 -9.36 5.65 23.12
CA PHE A 124 -8.98 6.27 21.85
C PHE A 124 -10.17 6.69 20.99
N GLY A 125 -11.41 6.34 21.37
CA GLY A 125 -12.61 6.64 20.58
C GLY A 125 -12.69 5.87 19.25
N VAL A 126 -11.85 4.84 19.06
CA VAL A 126 -11.81 4.04 17.84
C VAL A 126 -12.69 2.80 18.00
N GLU A 127 -13.56 2.55 17.02
CA GLU A 127 -14.43 1.38 17.03
C GLU A 127 -13.87 0.26 16.14
N TYR A 128 -13.93 -0.96 16.68
CA TYR A 128 -13.54 -2.18 15.98
C TYR A 128 -14.62 -3.23 16.15
N SER A 129 -14.84 -4.02 15.10
CA SER A 129 -15.50 -5.31 15.26
C SER A 129 -14.57 -6.28 16.00
N ALA A 130 -15.14 -7.25 16.72
CA ALA A 130 -14.35 -8.27 17.41
C ALA A 130 -13.38 -9.01 16.46
N ARG A 131 -13.80 -9.25 15.21
CA ARG A 131 -12.94 -9.87 14.19
C ARG A 131 -11.82 -8.93 13.71
N GLY A 132 -12.11 -7.65 13.51
CA GLY A 132 -11.08 -6.66 13.19
C GLY A 132 -10.05 -6.52 14.31
N MET A 133 -10.50 -6.61 15.57
CA MET A 133 -9.62 -6.60 16.74
C MET A 133 -8.74 -7.86 16.83
N LEU A 134 -9.29 -9.03 16.50
CA LEU A 134 -8.53 -10.26 16.38
C LEU A 134 -7.39 -10.13 15.34
N ASP A 135 -7.66 -9.49 14.20
CA ASP A 135 -6.64 -9.24 13.18
C ASP A 135 -5.58 -8.22 13.65
N VAL A 136 -5.99 -7.18 14.40
CA VAL A 136 -5.05 -6.24 15.04
C VAL A 136 -4.14 -6.99 16.01
N LEU A 137 -4.70 -7.81 16.90
CA LEU A 137 -3.93 -8.50 17.93
C LEU A 137 -3.00 -9.56 17.33
N ARG A 138 -3.43 -10.30 16.30
CA ARG A 138 -2.56 -11.18 15.52
C ARG A 138 -1.39 -10.43 14.87
N ARG A 139 -1.65 -9.26 14.27
CA ARG A 139 -0.60 -8.42 13.68
C ARG A 139 0.41 -7.94 14.73
N LEU A 140 -0.03 -7.70 15.95
CA LEU A 140 0.81 -7.30 17.08
C LEU A 140 1.47 -8.49 17.80
N ASN A 141 1.33 -9.71 17.28
CA ASN A 141 1.81 -10.95 17.88
C ASN A 141 1.26 -11.22 19.30
N LEU A 142 0.07 -10.70 19.60
CA LEU A 142 -0.62 -10.95 20.86
C LEU A 142 -1.52 -12.18 20.69
N SER A 143 -1.20 -13.26 21.41
CA SER A 143 -2.02 -14.46 21.48
C SER A 143 -2.83 -14.46 22.77
N TYR A 144 -4.13 -14.80 22.67
CA TYR A 144 -5.08 -14.85 23.78
C TYR A 144 -4.85 -16.04 24.72
N THR A 145 -3.87 -16.89 24.43
CA THR A 145 -3.62 -18.11 25.18
C THR A 145 -2.24 -18.02 25.84
N ARG A 146 -2.25 -17.54 27.09
CA ARG A 146 -1.11 -17.47 28.03
C ARG A 146 -0.02 -16.43 27.74
N PRO A 147 0.64 -15.89 28.78
CA PRO A 147 1.82 -15.05 28.62
C PRO A 147 2.99 -15.93 28.22
N THR A 148 3.15 -16.19 26.93
CA THR A 148 4.49 -16.53 26.44
C THR A 148 5.19 -15.20 26.23
N TYR A 149 5.91 -14.79 27.26
CA TYR A 149 6.83 -13.67 27.21
C TYR A 149 7.90 -13.98 26.15
N THR A 150 7.63 -13.59 24.91
CA THR A 150 8.65 -13.57 23.86
C THR A 150 8.84 -12.13 23.43
N LEU A 151 9.48 -11.36 24.32
CA LEU A 151 10.35 -10.27 23.94
C LEU A 151 11.50 -10.84 23.10
N ALA A 152 11.23 -11.13 21.83
CA ALA A 152 12.24 -11.54 20.86
C ALA A 152 12.07 -10.76 19.56
N LYS A 153 12.81 -9.66 19.52
CA LYS A 153 13.43 -9.04 18.34
C LYS A 153 12.51 -8.21 17.44
N LEU A 154 12.52 -6.92 17.76
CA LEU A 154 12.71 -5.90 16.73
C LEU A 154 14.03 -6.18 15.96
N THR A 155 13.99 -5.92 14.65
CA THR A 155 15.06 -5.94 13.62
C THR A 155 15.16 -7.20 12.73
N PRO A 156 15.63 -7.08 11.47
CA PRO A 156 15.09 -6.23 10.40
C PRO A 156 14.89 -7.02 9.08
N LYS A 157 14.14 -6.41 8.15
CA LYS A 157 14.14 -6.60 6.69
C LYS A 157 15.28 -7.49 6.13
N ASN A 158 14.95 -8.60 5.46
CA ASN A 158 15.79 -9.04 4.34
C ASN A 158 15.01 -9.72 3.20
N LYS A 159 15.60 -9.57 2.03
CA LYS A 159 15.05 -9.61 0.67
C LYS A 159 14.59 -11.00 0.21
N ARG A 160 13.74 -10.95 -0.83
CA ARG A 160 13.54 -11.97 -1.85
C ARG A 160 14.86 -12.61 -2.29
N SER A 161 14.82 -13.92 -2.54
CA SER A 161 15.47 -14.54 -3.70
C SER A 161 14.46 -15.46 -4.35
#